data_AF-A0A936YVV3-F1
#
_entry.id   AF-A0A936YVV3-F1
#
_cell.length_a   1.000
_cell.length_b   1.000
_cell.length_c   1.000
_cell.angle_alpha   90.00
_cell.angle_beta   90.00
_cell.angle_gamma   90.00
#
_symmetry.space_group_name_H-M   'P 1'
#
loop_
_entity.id
_entity.type
_entity.pdbx_description
1 polymer ?
#
loop_
_entity_poly.entity_id
_entity_poly.type
_entity_poly.pdbx_seq_one_letter_code
_entity_poly.pdbx_strand_id
1 'polypeptide(L)' 'MNKYLRIGLTAISFAAAGVASTGSAHAWGCIAVSEEGSYGYSYNFDDQDDASARALNECAAKTTTESTCEITECDENS' A
#
# COMPACT_ATOMS: atom_id res chain seq x y z
N MET A 1 -2.05 29.26 61.50
CA MET A 1 -3.26 28.60 60.96
C MET A 1 -3.99 29.61 60.10
N ASN A 2 -3.79 29.56 58.78
CA ASN A 2 -4.47 30.47 57.85
C ASN A 2 -5.32 29.64 56.88
N LYS A 3 -6.64 29.80 57.04
CA LYS A 3 -7.70 29.24 56.22
C LYS A 3 -7.76 29.99 54.88
N TYR A 4 -7.27 29.37 53.81
CA TYR A 4 -7.60 29.76 52.44
C TYR A 4 -7.94 28.48 51.68
N LEU A 5 -9.24 28.20 51.52
CA LEU A 5 -10.05 28.59 50.35
C LEU A 5 -9.59 27.77 49.12
N ARG A 6 -10.12 26.55 49.02
CA ARG A 6 -11.15 26.16 48.03
C ARG A 6 -10.64 26.18 46.58
N ILE A 7 -10.60 24.96 46.04
CA ILE A 7 -11.01 24.58 44.68
C ILE A 7 -10.12 25.13 43.55
N GLY A 8 -9.22 24.28 43.07
CA GLY A 8 -8.57 24.42 41.77
C GLY A 8 -8.62 23.09 41.03
N LEU A 9 -9.83 22.66 40.64
CA LEU A 9 -10.03 21.52 39.74
C LEU A 9 -9.82 22.03 38.31
N THR A 10 -8.56 22.26 37.94
CA THR A 10 -8.20 22.61 36.57
C THR A 10 -8.11 21.30 35.79
N ALA A 11 -9.21 20.93 35.14
CA ALA A 11 -9.26 19.79 34.24
C ALA A 11 -8.33 20.06 33.06
N ILE A 12 -7.17 19.40 33.06
CA ILE A 12 -6.27 19.34 31.90
C ILE A 12 -6.89 18.35 30.92
N SER A 13 -7.70 18.86 30.00
CA SER A 13 -8.14 18.08 28.84
C SER A 13 -6.97 18.05 27.85
N PHE A 14 -6.21 16.95 27.88
CA PHE A 14 -5.20 16.64 26.87
C PHE A 14 -5.88 16.58 25.50
N ALA A 15 -5.60 17.55 24.63
CA ALA A 15 -5.98 17.46 23.23
C ALA A 15 -5.10 16.39 22.58
N ALA A 16 -5.63 15.18 22.45
CA ALA A 16 -5.04 14.15 21.60
C ALA A 16 -5.23 14.59 20.15
N ALA A 17 -4.22 15.28 19.60
CA ALA A 17 -4.11 15.45 18.16
C ALA A 17 -3.84 14.05 17.58
N GLY A 18 -4.89 13.42 17.05
CA GLY A 18 -4.75 12.24 16.23
C GLY A 18 -3.93 12.63 15.00
N VAL A 19 -2.67 12.20 14.96
CA VAL A 19 -1.89 12.22 13.72
C VAL A 19 -2.60 11.28 12.75
N ALA A 20 -3.34 11.85 11.81
CA ALA A 20 -3.77 11.11 10.64
C ALA A 20 -2.49 10.70 9.92
N SER A 21 -2.08 9.44 10.08
CA SER A 21 -1.02 8.85 9.29
C SER A 21 -1.53 8.74 7.86
N THR A 22 -1.33 9.80 7.08
CA THR A 22 -1.30 9.74 5.61
C THR A 22 0.01 9.08 5.24
N GLY A 23 0.17 7.80 5.60
CA GLY A 23 1.12 6.96 4.88
C GLY A 23 0.58 6.91 3.47
N SER A 24 1.28 7.54 2.54
CA SER A 24 1.14 7.19 1.13
C SER A 24 1.42 5.69 1.10
N ALA A 25 0.38 4.87 1.06
CA ALA A 25 0.55 3.50 0.64
C ALA A 25 1.15 3.65 -0.76
N HIS A 26 2.43 3.33 -0.90
CA HIS A 26 3.09 3.32 -2.19
C HIS A 26 2.46 2.16 -2.95
N ALA A 27 1.24 2.38 -3.45
CA ALA A 27 0.43 1.36 -4.09
C ALA A 27 1.14 1.02 -5.39
N TRP A 28 1.81 -0.11 -5.47
CA TRP A 28 2.47 -0.56 -6.67
C TRP A 28 1.47 -1.29 -7.56
N GLY A 29 1.54 -0.98 -8.85
CA GLY A 29 0.87 -1.73 -9.91
C GLY A 29 1.86 -2.11 -10.98
N CYS A 30 1.76 -3.34 -11.48
CA CYS A 30 2.65 -3.86 -12.51
C CYS A 30 1.87 -4.58 -13.60
N ILE A 31 2.41 -4.57 -14.81
CA ILE A 31 1.91 -5.30 -15.97
C ILE A 31 3.01 -6.27 -16.42
N ALA A 32 2.61 -7.53 -16.60
CA ALA A 32 3.42 -8.57 -17.19
C ALA A 32 2.83 -9.01 -18.53
N VAL A 33 3.68 -9.26 -19.53
CA VAL A 33 3.27 -9.70 -20.87
C VAL A 33 4.13 -10.88 -21.31
N SER A 34 3.53 -11.86 -21.99
CA SER A 34 4.25 -12.95 -22.66
C SER A 34 4.41 -12.68 -24.15
N GLU A 35 5.37 -13.35 -24.77
CA GLU A 35 5.62 -13.26 -26.23
C GLU A 35 4.40 -13.65 -27.09
N GLU A 36 3.46 -14.42 -26.53
CA GLU A 36 2.22 -14.84 -27.20
C GLU A 36 1.09 -13.82 -27.06
N GLY A 37 1.28 -12.79 -26.22
CA GLY A 37 0.29 -11.76 -25.94
C GLY A 37 -0.60 -12.02 -24.72
N SER A 38 -0.32 -13.05 -23.92
CA SER A 38 -0.96 -13.20 -22.60
C SER A 38 -0.46 -12.12 -21.66
N TYR A 39 -1.32 -11.63 -20.78
CA TYR A 39 -0.98 -10.54 -19.86
C TYR A 39 -1.52 -10.76 -18.46
N GLY A 40 -0.77 -10.27 -17.49
CA GLY A 40 -1.14 -10.22 -16.08
C GLY A 40 -0.95 -8.83 -15.52
N TYR A 41 -1.69 -8.53 -14.46
CA TYR A 41 -1.65 -7.22 -13.83
C TYR A 41 -1.75 -7.34 -12.32
N SER A 42 -1.29 -6.29 -11.65
CA SER A 42 -1.41 -6.09 -10.20
C SER A 42 -1.60 -4.61 -9.90
N TYR A 43 -2.19 -4.31 -8.74
CA TYR A 43 -2.52 -2.95 -8.29
C TYR A 43 -2.70 -2.95 -6.77
N ASN A 44 -2.54 -1.79 -6.11
CA ASN A 44 -2.68 -1.65 -4.66
C ASN A 44 -1.76 -2.57 -3.82
N PHE A 45 -0.53 -2.83 -4.25
CA PHE A 45 0.45 -3.56 -3.46
C PHE A 45 1.34 -2.62 -2.65
N ASP A 46 1.74 -3.00 -1.44
CA ASP A 46 2.61 -2.16 -0.60
C ASP A 46 4.06 -2.11 -1.13
N ASP A 47 4.49 -3.15 -1.84
CA ASP A 47 5.86 -3.31 -2.35
C ASP A 47 5.86 -3.74 -3.83
N GLN A 48 6.87 -3.27 -4.59
CA GLN A 48 7.01 -3.53 -6.02
C GLN A 48 7.22 -5.02 -6.34
N ASP A 49 7.98 -5.74 -5.51
CA ASP A 49 8.27 -7.16 -5.71
C ASP A 49 6.99 -8.00 -5.68
N ASP A 50 6.11 -7.75 -4.70
CA ASP A 50 4.84 -8.46 -4.59
C ASP A 50 3.90 -8.12 -5.76
N ALA A 51 3.86 -6.85 -6.18
CA ALA A 51 3.12 -6.43 -7.36
C ALA A 51 3.63 -7.15 -8.62
N SER A 52 4.95 -7.24 -8.78
CA SER A 52 5.60 -7.89 -9.93
C SER A 52 5.31 -9.39 -9.95
N ALA A 53 5.51 -10.07 -8.81
CA ALA A 53 5.22 -11.49 -8.66
C ALA A 53 3.75 -11.81 -8.96
N ARG A 54 2.82 -10.94 -8.52
CA ARG A 54 1.40 -11.10 -8.78
C ARG A 54 1.04 -10.94 -10.26
N ALA A 55 1.62 -9.96 -10.94
CA ALA A 55 1.42 -9.73 -12.37
C ALA A 55 1.99 -10.89 -13.20
N LEU A 56 3.21 -11.34 -12.89
CA LEU A 56 3.85 -12.48 -13.54
C LEU A 56 3.05 -13.77 -13.35
N ASN A 57 2.56 -14.04 -12.13
CA ASN A 57 1.74 -15.21 -11.85
C ASN A 57 0.44 -15.20 -12.68
N GLU A 58 -0.21 -14.03 -12.80
CA GLU A 58 -1.43 -13.93 -13.59
C GLU A 58 -1.19 -14.06 -15.10
N CYS A 59 -0.06 -13.54 -15.58
CA CYS A 59 0.37 -13.75 -16.96
C CYS A 59 0.63 -15.25 -17.22
N ALA A 60 1.39 -15.91 -16.34
CA ALA A 60 1.71 -17.33 -16.47
C ALA A 60 0.46 -18.22 -16.43
N ALA A 61 -0.52 -17.90 -15.57
CA ALA A 61 -1.79 -18.63 -15.49
C ALA A 61 -2.62 -18.54 -16.77
N LYS A 62 -2.41 -17.51 -17.60
CA LYS A 62 -3.09 -17.29 -18.89
C LYS A 62 -2.22 -17.69 -20.09
N THR A 63 -0.98 -18.07 -19.87
CA THR A 63 -0.06 -18.49 -20.93
C THR A 63 -0.19 -20.00 -21.09
N THR A 64 -0.48 -20.46 -22.31
CA THR A 64 -0.74 -21.87 -22.60
C THR A 64 0.47 -22.60 -23.17
N THR A 65 1.44 -21.86 -23.68
CA THR A 65 2.68 -22.39 -24.26
C THR A 65 3.83 -22.12 -23.29
N GLU A 66 5.00 -22.71 -23.54
CA GLU A 66 6.22 -22.53 -22.72
C GLU A 66 6.84 -21.12 -22.89
N SER A 67 6.01 -20.09 -23.08
CA SER A 67 6.44 -18.70 -23.26
C SER A 67 6.68 -18.02 -21.92
N THR A 68 7.70 -17.17 -21.89
CA THR A 68 8.10 -16.47 -20.67
C THR A 68 7.26 -15.20 -20.51
N CYS A 69 6.82 -14.92 -19.28
CA CYS A 69 6.20 -13.64 -18.92
C CYS A 69 7.26 -12.69 -18.37
N GLU A 70 7.24 -11.45 -18.83
CA GLU A 70 8.16 -10.39 -18.40
C GLU A 70 7.40 -9.16 -17.96
N ILE A 71 7.92 -8.44 -16.97
CA ILE A 71 7.37 -7.15 -16.54
C ILE A 71 7.66 -6.10 -17.61
N THR A 72 6.61 -5.46 -18.13
CA THR A 72 6.73 -4.38 -19.11
C THR A 72 6.54 -3.00 -18.49
N GLU A 73 5.77 -2.93 -17.40
CA GLU A 73 5.45 -1.68 -16.71
C GLU A 73 5.29 -1.95 -15.21
N CYS A 74 5.79 -1.05 -14.37
CA CYS A 74 5.56 -1.03 -12.93
C CYS A 74 5.59 0.42 -12.45
N ASP A 75 4.48 0.87 -11.88
CA ASP A 75 4.30 2.24 -11.42
C ASP A 75 3.91 2.28 -9.94
N GLU A 76 4.52 3.23 -9.23
CA GLU A 76 4.12 3.61 -7.87
C GLU A 76 2.85 4.48 -7.91
N ASN A 77 1.96 4.30 -6.92
CA ASN A 77 0.64 4.94 -6.80
C ASN A 77 -0.41 4.49 -7.83
N SER A 78 -0.62 3.17 -7.96
CA SER A 78 -1.54 2.46 -8.87
C SER A 78 -2.63 1.65 -8.19
#